data_AF-A0A7K5LG76-F1
#
_entry.id   AF-A0A7K5LG76-F1
#
_cell.length_a   1.000
_cell.length_b   1.000
_cell.length_c   1.000
_cell.angle_alpha   90.00
_cell.angle_beta   90.00
_cell.angle_gamma   90.00
#
_symmetry.space_group_name_H-M   'P 1'
#
loop_
_entity.id
_entity.type
_entity.pdbx_description
1 polymer ?
#
loop_
_entity_poly.entity_id
_entity_poly.type
_entity_poly.pdbx_seq_one_letter_code
_entity_poly.pdbx_strand_id
1 'polypeptide(L)'
;AVCSMGNSTSRLYSVLAKTLSSGAVSQHQDCLEQLESAQLDPLDPKDLLEECQIVLQKRPPRFQRNFVSLKKNIASNHRPIRVMQWNILAQALGEGKDNFVQCPMEALKWEERKCLILEEILAYKPDILCLQEVDHYFDTFEPLLSRLGYQCTFFPKPWSPCLDVECNNGPDGCAMFFLKERFELINSANIRLTAMKLKTNQVAIAQTLKCHETGRLFCIAVTHLKARTGWERFRSAQGCDLLQNLKNITQGAKIPLIVCGDFNAEPTEEVYREFSNSSLNLNSAYKLLSPDGQSEPPYTTWKIRPSGECRHTLDYIWYSQHALNVNSALGLLTEEQIGPNRLPSFNYPSDHLSLVCDFSFNQDPDRLL
;
A
#
# COMPACT_ATOMS: atom_id res chain seq x y z
N ALA A 1 -38.40 -23.84 -35.10
CA ALA A 1 -37.05 -23.27 -34.98
C ALA A 1 -36.88 -22.79 -33.55
N VAL A 2 -36.09 -23.53 -32.76
CA VAL A 2 -35.83 -23.25 -31.35
C VAL A 2 -34.55 -22.42 -31.29
N CYS A 3 -34.63 -21.18 -30.82
CA CYS A 3 -33.46 -20.33 -30.59
C CYS A 3 -32.92 -20.58 -29.19
N SER A 4 -31.69 -21.07 -29.13
CA SER A 4 -30.86 -21.26 -27.95
C SER A 4 -30.50 -19.90 -27.33
N MET A 5 -30.92 -19.64 -26.09
CA MET A 5 -30.38 -18.54 -25.29
C MET A 5 -29.11 -19.02 -24.59
N GLY A 6 -27.97 -18.42 -24.96
CA GLY A 6 -26.67 -18.69 -24.35
C GLY A 6 -26.57 -18.03 -22.97
N ASN A 7 -26.28 -18.86 -21.96
CA ASN A 7 -25.82 -18.43 -20.65
C ASN A 7 -24.42 -17.80 -20.77
N SER A 8 -24.29 -16.51 -20.47
CA SER A 8 -23.01 -15.91 -20.10
C SER A 8 -23.05 -15.61 -18.61
N THR A 9 -22.54 -16.54 -17.80
CA THR A 9 -22.25 -16.31 -16.37
C THR A 9 -20.75 -16.05 -16.26
N SER A 10 -20.39 -14.92 -15.67
CA SER A 10 -19.00 -14.48 -15.52
C SER A 10 -18.22 -15.42 -14.59
N ARG A 11 -16.96 -15.70 -14.95
CA ARG A 11 -16.11 -16.72 -14.29
C ARG A 11 -15.89 -16.45 -12.79
N LEU A 12 -15.92 -15.19 -12.35
CA LEU A 12 -15.77 -14.80 -10.94
C LEU A 12 -16.94 -15.23 -10.04
N TYR A 13 -18.17 -15.27 -10.55
CA TYR A 13 -19.33 -15.65 -9.73
C TYR A 13 -19.43 -17.17 -9.52
N SER A 14 -18.83 -17.98 -10.40
CA SER A 14 -18.91 -19.44 -10.31
C SER A 14 -18.14 -20.04 -9.13
N VAL A 15 -17.12 -19.34 -8.63
CA VAL A 15 -16.30 -19.80 -7.50
C VAL A 15 -16.99 -19.51 -6.15
N LEU A 16 -17.72 -18.39 -6.06
CA LEU A 16 -18.49 -18.01 -4.87
C LEU A 16 -19.74 -18.86 -4.62
N ALA A 17 -20.34 -19.42 -5.68
CA ALA A 17 -21.59 -20.18 -5.57
C ALA A 17 -21.43 -21.60 -4.99
N LYS A 18 -20.22 -22.17 -4.94
CA LYS A 18 -20.01 -23.55 -4.46
C LYS A 18 -19.93 -23.71 -2.94
N THR A 19 -19.92 -22.62 -2.17
CA THR A 19 -19.73 -22.67 -0.71
C THR A 19 -21.04 -22.57 0.09
N LEU A 20 -22.19 -22.38 -0.56
CA LEU A 20 -23.49 -22.17 0.10
C LEU A 20 -24.39 -23.41 0.11
N SER A 21 -23.85 -24.61 -0.03
CA SER A 21 -24.65 -25.84 -0.05
C SER A 21 -23.94 -27.00 0.66
N SER A 22 -23.95 -27.01 1.99
CA SER A 22 -24.21 -28.20 2.82
C SER A 22 -23.84 -27.90 4.27
N GLY A 23 -24.79 -28.13 5.18
CA GLY A 23 -24.54 -28.12 6.60
C GLY A 23 -23.96 -29.46 7.06
N ALA A 24 -22.95 -29.42 7.92
CA ALA A 24 -22.81 -30.21 9.15
C ALA A 24 -21.37 -30.11 9.66
N VAL A 25 -21.26 -29.50 10.84
CA VAL A 25 -20.09 -29.39 11.70
C VAL A 25 -19.49 -30.78 11.97
N SER A 26 -18.36 -31.12 11.33
CA SER A 26 -17.35 -32.11 11.81
C SER A 26 -16.21 -32.42 10.83
N GLN A 27 -16.22 -31.93 9.58
CA GLN A 27 -15.16 -32.22 8.59
C GLN A 27 -14.10 -31.11 8.42
N HIS A 28 -14.00 -30.19 9.38
CA HIS A 28 -13.14 -29.01 9.25
C HIS A 28 -11.63 -29.28 9.37
N GLN A 29 -11.20 -30.46 9.84
CA GLN A 29 -9.78 -30.77 10.04
C GLN A 29 -9.13 -31.33 8.76
N ASP A 30 -9.83 -32.18 8.00
CA ASP A 30 -9.26 -32.82 6.79
C ASP A 30 -9.37 -31.96 5.52
N CYS A 31 -10.21 -30.92 5.52
CA CYS A 31 -10.37 -29.99 4.40
C CYS A 31 -9.25 -28.92 4.36
N LEU A 32 -8.63 -28.61 5.50
CA LEU A 32 -7.60 -27.57 5.60
C LEU A 32 -6.24 -28.02 5.01
N GLU A 33 -5.94 -29.32 5.00
CA GLU A 33 -4.70 -29.84 4.42
C GLU A 33 -4.74 -29.99 2.89
N GLN A 34 -5.93 -29.92 2.26
CA GLN A 34 -6.08 -30.04 0.80
C GLN A 34 -6.13 -28.69 0.05
N LEU A 35 -6.21 -27.56 0.76
CA LEU A 35 -6.22 -26.22 0.16
C LEU A 35 -4.82 -25.62 -0.05
N GLU A 36 -3.76 -26.21 0.54
CA GLU A 36 -2.39 -25.68 0.49
C GLU A 36 -1.66 -25.86 -0.86
N SER A 37 -2.29 -26.42 -1.90
CA SER A 37 -1.63 -26.51 -3.22
C SER A 37 -2.56 -26.47 -4.43
N ALA A 38 -3.72 -25.81 -4.34
CA ALA A 38 -4.43 -25.44 -5.56
C ALA A 38 -3.67 -24.27 -6.19
N GLN A 39 -2.75 -24.56 -7.10
CA GLN A 39 -2.16 -23.54 -7.98
C GLN A 39 -3.31 -22.91 -8.78
N LEU A 40 -3.84 -21.80 -8.29
CA LEU A 40 -4.81 -21.00 -9.02
C LEU A 40 -4.15 -20.55 -10.31
N ASP A 41 -4.85 -20.73 -11.43
CA ASP A 41 -4.34 -20.35 -12.75
C ASP A 41 -3.88 -18.88 -12.74
N PRO A 42 -2.69 -18.58 -13.29
CA PRO A 42 -2.22 -17.22 -13.43
C PRO A 42 -3.28 -16.32 -14.08
N LEU A 43 -3.41 -15.10 -13.57
CA LEU A 43 -4.35 -14.12 -14.09
C LEU A 43 -3.60 -13.22 -15.08
N ASP A 44 -4.18 -13.00 -16.28
CA ASP A 44 -3.64 -11.97 -17.18
C ASP A 44 -4.00 -10.58 -16.62
N PRO A 45 -3.01 -9.69 -16.38
CA PRO A 45 -3.28 -8.31 -15.98
C PRO A 45 -4.25 -7.57 -16.90
N LYS A 46 -4.29 -7.89 -18.19
CA LYS A 46 -5.20 -7.27 -19.17
C LYS A 46 -6.65 -7.73 -18.96
N ASP A 47 -6.87 -9.01 -18.72
CA ASP A 47 -8.21 -9.54 -18.46
C ASP A 47 -8.80 -8.90 -17.20
N LEU A 48 -8.01 -8.79 -16.12
CA LEU A 48 -8.46 -8.12 -14.90
C LEU A 48 -8.75 -6.63 -15.13
N LEU A 49 -7.94 -5.96 -15.95
CA LEU A 49 -8.16 -4.56 -16.29
C LEU A 49 -9.46 -4.39 -17.10
N GLU A 50 -9.72 -5.26 -18.07
CA GLU A 50 -10.97 -5.26 -18.86
C GLU A 50 -12.19 -5.50 -17.95
N GLU A 51 -12.10 -6.43 -17.00
CA GLU A 51 -13.16 -6.66 -16.02
C GLU A 51 -13.43 -5.40 -15.16
N CYS A 52 -12.38 -4.71 -14.70
CA CYS A 52 -12.51 -3.46 -13.96
C CYS A 52 -13.15 -2.35 -14.82
N GLN A 53 -12.75 -2.24 -16.09
CA GLN A 53 -13.30 -1.25 -17.02
C GLN A 53 -14.78 -1.48 -17.32
N ILE A 54 -15.25 -2.72 -17.35
CA ILE A 54 -16.68 -3.03 -17.51
C ILE A 54 -17.49 -2.49 -16.32
N VAL A 55 -17.01 -2.68 -15.10
CA VAL A 55 -17.65 -2.13 -13.88
C VAL A 55 -17.64 -0.61 -13.92
N LEU A 56 -16.52 -0.01 -14.32
CA LEU A 56 -16.30 1.43 -14.34
C LEU A 56 -16.77 2.13 -15.62
N GLN A 57 -17.43 1.43 -16.56
CA GLN A 57 -17.75 1.96 -17.90
C GLN A 57 -18.58 3.26 -17.90
N LYS A 58 -19.36 3.51 -16.83
CA LYS A 58 -20.17 4.72 -16.66
C LYS A 58 -19.50 5.79 -15.80
N ARG A 59 -18.27 5.54 -15.35
CA ARG A 59 -17.49 6.40 -14.48
C ARG A 59 -16.46 7.18 -15.30
N PRO A 60 -16.10 8.39 -14.86
CA PRO A 60 -15.03 9.14 -15.51
C PRO A 60 -13.70 8.38 -15.39
N PRO A 61 -12.76 8.58 -16.31
CA PRO A 61 -11.47 7.89 -16.28
C PRO A 61 -10.70 8.25 -15.02
N ARG A 62 -9.91 7.30 -14.50
CA ARG A 62 -8.99 7.56 -13.39
C ARG A 62 -8.05 8.72 -13.70
N PHE A 63 -7.55 9.37 -12.65
CA PHE A 63 -6.53 10.41 -12.81
C PHE A 63 -5.27 9.86 -13.48
N GLN A 64 -4.69 10.65 -14.39
CA GLN A 64 -3.41 10.35 -15.00
C GLN A 64 -2.33 11.22 -14.36
N ARG A 65 -1.30 10.56 -13.83
CA ARG A 65 -0.14 11.20 -13.19
C ARG A 65 1.13 10.73 -13.89
N ASN A 66 2.10 11.64 -14.01
CA ASN A 66 3.35 11.38 -14.72
C ASN A 66 4.51 11.16 -13.75
N PHE A 67 5.44 10.27 -14.12
CA PHE A 67 6.69 10.13 -13.41
C PHE A 67 7.61 11.31 -13.73
N VAL A 68 8.17 11.91 -12.69
CA VAL A 68 9.26 12.88 -12.78
C VAL A 68 10.56 12.12 -12.72
N SER A 69 11.42 12.29 -13.72
CA SER A 69 12.78 11.72 -13.73
C SER A 69 13.65 12.49 -12.74
N LEU A 70 14.21 11.78 -11.76
CA LEU A 70 15.09 12.30 -10.71
C LEU A 70 16.54 11.81 -10.88
N LYS A 71 16.77 10.96 -11.89
CA LYS A 71 18.05 10.33 -12.17
C LYS A 71 19.11 11.36 -12.59
N LYS A 72 20.14 11.51 -11.77
CA LYS A 72 21.34 12.31 -12.10
C LYS A 72 22.31 11.51 -12.98
N ASN A 73 21.97 11.20 -14.24
CA ASN A 73 22.85 10.58 -15.27
C ASN A 73 23.68 9.32 -14.90
N ILE A 74 23.51 8.71 -13.73
CA ILE A 74 24.24 7.50 -13.32
C ILE A 74 23.58 6.29 -13.97
N ALA A 75 24.29 5.62 -14.87
CA ALA A 75 23.85 4.32 -15.37
C ALA A 75 23.75 3.32 -14.20
N SER A 76 22.57 2.78 -13.96
CA SER A 76 22.40 1.60 -13.11
C SER A 76 22.47 0.38 -14.01
N ASN A 77 23.21 -0.63 -13.57
CA ASN A 77 23.39 -1.89 -14.30
C ASN A 77 22.27 -2.90 -14.04
N HIS A 78 21.18 -2.48 -13.37
CA HIS A 78 20.06 -3.36 -13.05
C HIS A 78 18.72 -2.65 -13.24
N ARG A 79 17.66 -3.43 -13.44
CA ARG A 79 16.29 -2.90 -13.51
C ARG A 79 15.92 -2.20 -12.20
N PRO A 80 15.33 -0.98 -12.23
CA PRO A 80 14.87 -0.29 -11.02
C PRO A 80 13.87 -1.13 -10.20
N ILE A 81 13.80 -0.87 -8.90
CA ILE A 81 12.83 -1.44 -7.96
C ILE A 81 11.72 -0.41 -7.76
N ARG A 82 10.54 -0.67 -8.31
CA ARG A 82 9.36 0.17 -8.14
C ARG A 82 8.66 -0.16 -6.84
N VAL A 83 8.53 0.83 -5.97
CA VAL A 83 7.82 0.73 -4.70
C VAL A 83 6.61 1.65 -4.75
N MET A 84 5.44 1.10 -4.42
CA MET A 84 4.20 1.86 -4.24
C MET A 84 3.78 1.83 -2.77
N GLN A 85 3.46 3.00 -2.24
CA GLN A 85 2.95 3.23 -0.90
C GLN A 85 1.55 3.84 -1.01
N TRP A 86 0.57 3.25 -0.34
CA TRP A 86 -0.80 3.76 -0.43
C TRP A 86 -1.69 3.39 0.76
N ASN A 87 -2.26 4.40 1.44
CA ASN A 87 -3.45 4.20 2.25
C ASN A 87 -4.65 4.08 1.29
N ILE A 88 -5.27 2.90 1.24
CA ILE A 88 -6.32 2.60 0.25
C ILE A 88 -7.73 2.97 0.72
N LEU A 89 -7.84 3.54 1.94
CA LEU A 89 -9.09 3.81 2.64
C LEU A 89 -9.89 2.50 2.88
N ALA A 90 -10.03 2.08 4.14
CA ALA A 90 -10.81 0.88 4.45
C ALA A 90 -12.27 1.09 4.04
N GLN A 91 -12.90 0.07 3.44
CA GLN A 91 -14.28 0.17 2.98
C GLN A 91 -15.24 0.51 4.12
N ALA A 92 -15.09 -0.19 5.25
CA ALA A 92 -15.91 0.05 6.43
C ALA A 92 -15.76 1.49 6.95
N LEU A 93 -14.54 2.05 6.93
CA LEU A 93 -14.31 3.41 7.42
C LEU A 93 -14.87 4.45 6.45
N GLY A 94 -14.70 4.25 5.15
CA GLY A 94 -15.21 5.14 4.12
C GLY A 94 -16.73 5.32 4.18
N GLU A 95 -17.47 4.22 4.38
CA GLU A 95 -18.93 4.27 4.50
C GLU A 95 -19.41 4.70 5.90
N GLY A 96 -18.76 4.23 6.96
CA GLY A 96 -19.32 4.30 8.32
C GLY A 96 -18.73 5.37 9.25
N LYS A 97 -17.52 5.87 9.00
CA LYS A 97 -16.81 6.74 9.96
C LYS A 97 -16.22 8.00 9.36
N ASP A 98 -15.79 7.95 8.10
CA ASP A 98 -14.99 9.03 7.55
C ASP A 98 -15.79 10.28 7.16
N ASN A 99 -17.08 10.10 6.85
CA ASN A 99 -18.04 11.17 6.58
C ASN A 99 -17.53 12.14 5.48
N PHE A 100 -17.25 11.63 4.28
CA PHE A 100 -16.83 12.45 3.14
C PHE A 100 -18.00 13.29 2.60
N VAL A 101 -18.21 14.49 3.14
CA VAL A 101 -19.43 15.31 2.89
C VAL A 101 -19.59 15.82 1.46
N GLN A 102 -18.53 15.78 0.64
CA GLN A 102 -18.55 16.17 -0.77
C GLN A 102 -18.36 14.97 -1.73
N CYS A 103 -18.23 13.75 -1.19
CA CYS A 103 -18.11 12.54 -1.99
C CYS A 103 -19.49 11.88 -2.16
N PRO A 104 -19.94 11.59 -3.41
CA PRO A 104 -21.14 10.81 -3.63
C PRO A 104 -21.02 9.40 -3.03
N MET A 105 -22.05 8.94 -2.32
CA MET A 105 -22.04 7.59 -1.71
C MET A 105 -21.86 6.47 -2.74
N GLU A 106 -22.30 6.68 -3.98
CA GLU A 106 -22.08 5.73 -5.07
C GLU A 106 -20.60 5.54 -5.40
N ALA A 107 -19.78 6.59 -5.29
CA ALA A 107 -18.34 6.51 -5.50
C ALA A 107 -17.63 5.73 -4.38
N LEU A 108 -18.28 5.59 -3.21
CA LEU A 108 -17.75 4.84 -2.08
C LEU A 108 -18.08 3.35 -2.14
N LYS A 109 -18.96 2.91 -3.04
CA LYS A 109 -19.34 1.49 -3.14
C LYS A 109 -18.11 0.61 -3.40
N TRP A 110 -18.00 -0.47 -2.63
CA TRP A 110 -16.85 -1.38 -2.70
C TRP A 110 -16.59 -1.91 -4.11
N GLU A 111 -17.63 -2.29 -4.86
CA GLU A 111 -17.49 -2.82 -6.22
C GLU A 111 -16.74 -1.84 -7.14
N GLU A 112 -17.00 -0.53 -7.01
CA GLU A 112 -16.34 0.51 -7.81
C GLU A 112 -14.95 0.84 -7.27
N ARG A 113 -14.81 1.02 -5.94
CA ARG A 113 -13.51 1.33 -5.33
C ARG A 113 -12.50 0.22 -5.57
N LYS A 114 -12.91 -1.05 -5.43
CA LYS A 114 -12.08 -2.22 -5.72
C LYS A 114 -11.48 -2.12 -7.13
N CYS A 115 -12.32 -1.86 -8.14
CA CYS A 115 -11.86 -1.75 -9.52
C CYS A 115 -10.88 -0.59 -9.69
N LEU A 116 -11.15 0.58 -9.13
CA LEU A 116 -10.23 1.72 -9.19
C LEU A 116 -8.89 1.44 -8.49
N ILE A 117 -8.89 0.74 -7.35
CA ILE A 117 -7.66 0.34 -6.64
C ILE A 117 -6.83 -0.61 -7.51
N LEU A 118 -7.48 -1.61 -8.11
CA LEU A 118 -6.82 -2.56 -9.00
C LEU A 118 -6.28 -1.86 -10.27
N GLU A 119 -7.05 -0.96 -10.89
CA GLU A 119 -6.58 -0.16 -12.03
C GLU A 119 -5.33 0.67 -11.69
N GLU A 120 -5.28 1.28 -10.51
CA GLU A 120 -4.11 2.05 -10.03
C GLU A 120 -2.87 1.15 -9.90
N ILE A 121 -3.01 -0.05 -9.30
CA ILE A 121 -1.92 -1.03 -9.15
C ILE A 121 -1.45 -1.51 -10.53
N LEU A 122 -2.38 -1.85 -11.43
CA LEU A 122 -2.09 -2.33 -12.79
C LEU A 122 -1.48 -1.24 -13.68
N ALA A 123 -1.84 0.02 -13.46
CA ALA A 123 -1.28 1.15 -14.17
C ALA A 123 0.20 1.37 -13.82
N TYR A 124 0.55 1.28 -12.54
CA TYR A 124 1.90 1.58 -12.08
C TYR A 124 2.81 0.36 -11.95
N LYS A 125 2.26 -0.86 -11.91
CA LYS A 125 3.01 -2.14 -11.91
C LYS A 125 4.14 -2.16 -10.87
N PRO A 126 3.84 -1.95 -9.58
CA PRO A 126 4.87 -1.94 -8.55
C PRO A 126 5.54 -3.30 -8.43
N ASP A 127 6.85 -3.32 -8.16
CA ASP A 127 7.52 -4.57 -7.80
C ASP A 127 7.29 -4.91 -6.33
N ILE A 128 7.04 -3.87 -5.52
CA ILE A 128 6.71 -3.92 -4.10
C ILE A 128 5.55 -2.95 -3.83
N LEU A 129 4.51 -3.44 -3.17
CA LEU A 129 3.32 -2.69 -2.81
C LEU A 129 3.12 -2.71 -1.29
N CYS A 130 3.08 -1.53 -0.69
CA CYS A 130 2.87 -1.30 0.74
C CYS A 130 1.53 -0.60 0.92
N LEU A 131 0.58 -1.26 1.58
CA LEU A 131 -0.77 -0.75 1.78
C LEU A 131 -1.10 -0.55 3.26
N GLN A 132 -1.93 0.46 3.53
CA GLN A 132 -2.61 0.67 4.81
C GLN A 132 -4.12 0.66 4.61
N GLU A 133 -4.84 0.42 5.71
CA GLU A 133 -6.31 0.35 5.73
C GLU A 133 -6.88 -0.75 4.82
N VAL A 134 -6.22 -1.90 4.80
CA VAL A 134 -6.69 -3.05 4.03
C VAL A 134 -7.66 -3.87 4.87
N ASP A 135 -8.97 -3.76 4.61
CA ASP A 135 -10.03 -4.57 5.22
C ASP A 135 -10.60 -5.64 4.26
N HIS A 136 -10.18 -5.64 2.99
CA HIS A 136 -10.56 -6.63 1.97
C HIS A 136 -9.37 -7.51 1.51
N TYR A 137 -8.48 -7.87 2.43
CA TYR A 137 -7.25 -8.62 2.10
C TYR A 137 -7.58 -10.02 1.57
N PHE A 138 -8.31 -10.84 2.35
CA PHE A 138 -8.51 -12.26 2.06
C PHE A 138 -9.53 -12.52 0.95
N ASP A 139 -10.55 -11.68 0.81
CA ASP A 139 -11.61 -11.84 -0.20
C ASP A 139 -11.23 -11.26 -1.57
N THR A 140 -10.31 -10.29 -1.61
CA THR A 140 -9.99 -9.54 -2.84
C THR A 140 -8.49 -9.51 -3.13
N PHE A 141 -7.69 -8.86 -2.29
CA PHE A 141 -6.32 -8.51 -2.68
C PHE A 141 -5.39 -9.72 -2.76
N GLU A 142 -5.42 -10.61 -1.77
CA GLU A 142 -4.61 -11.83 -1.79
C GLU A 142 -4.92 -12.76 -2.97
N PRO A 143 -6.18 -13.17 -3.23
CA PRO A 143 -6.47 -14.08 -4.33
C PRO A 143 -6.19 -13.47 -5.72
N LEU A 144 -6.35 -12.15 -5.89
CA LEU A 144 -6.06 -11.49 -7.17
C LEU A 144 -4.56 -11.24 -7.36
N LEU A 145 -3.89 -10.63 -6.39
CA LEU A 145 -2.47 -10.25 -6.52
C LEU A 145 -1.55 -11.49 -6.51
N SER A 146 -1.90 -12.55 -5.78
CA SER A 146 -1.12 -13.80 -5.82
C SER A 146 -1.09 -14.44 -7.22
N ARG A 147 -2.23 -14.41 -7.94
CA ARG A 147 -2.36 -14.86 -9.33
C ARG A 147 -1.69 -13.95 -10.35
N LEU A 148 -1.45 -12.69 -9.98
CA LEU A 148 -0.59 -11.75 -10.72
C LEU A 148 0.91 -11.89 -10.38
N GLY A 149 1.28 -12.88 -9.56
CA GLY A 149 2.67 -13.21 -9.25
C GLY A 149 3.22 -12.61 -7.96
N TYR A 150 2.41 -11.90 -7.17
CA TYR A 150 2.86 -11.34 -5.90
C TYR A 150 2.89 -12.40 -4.79
N GLN A 151 3.89 -12.32 -3.91
CA GLN A 151 3.81 -12.86 -2.56
C GLN A 151 3.01 -11.87 -1.71
N CYS A 152 2.14 -12.36 -0.84
CA CYS A 152 1.23 -11.53 -0.07
C CYS A 152 1.48 -11.71 1.44
N THR A 153 1.42 -10.64 2.22
CA THR A 153 1.47 -10.70 3.69
C THR A 153 0.57 -9.63 4.28
N PHE A 154 -0.26 -10.00 5.25
CA PHE A 154 -1.17 -9.11 5.94
C PHE A 154 -0.97 -9.16 7.45
N PHE A 155 -1.11 -8.01 8.10
CA PHE A 155 -1.11 -7.93 9.54
C PHE A 155 -2.17 -6.93 10.03
N PRO A 156 -3.29 -7.41 10.62
CA PRO A 156 -4.37 -6.55 11.07
C PRO A 156 -4.02 -5.77 12.33
N LYS A 157 -4.66 -4.61 12.51
CA LYS A 157 -4.68 -3.93 13.81
C LYS A 157 -5.42 -4.83 14.82
N PRO A 158 -4.90 -5.02 16.05
CA PRO A 158 -5.54 -5.86 17.07
C PRO A 158 -6.99 -5.45 17.39
N TRP A 159 -7.25 -4.14 17.38
CA TRP A 159 -8.56 -3.54 17.64
C TRP A 159 -8.88 -2.53 16.54
N SER A 160 -9.06 -3.02 15.32
CA SER A 160 -9.37 -2.17 14.17
C SER A 160 -10.68 -1.37 14.38
N PRO A 161 -10.70 -0.07 14.03
CA PRO A 161 -11.93 0.71 14.05
C PRO A 161 -12.98 0.25 13.03
N CYS A 162 -12.65 -0.60 12.06
CA CYS A 162 -13.63 -1.16 11.13
C CYS A 162 -14.67 -2.01 11.86
N LEU A 163 -14.27 -2.65 12.97
CA LEU A 163 -15.14 -3.53 13.76
C LEU A 163 -16.31 -2.78 14.44
N ASP A 164 -16.23 -1.45 14.57
CA ASP A 164 -17.34 -0.65 15.11
C ASP A 164 -18.35 -0.23 14.03
N VAL A 165 -18.11 -0.57 12.76
CA VAL A 165 -19.02 -0.25 11.64
C VAL A 165 -19.91 -1.46 11.36
N GLU A 166 -21.21 -1.21 11.19
CA GLU A 166 -22.16 -2.26 10.80
C GLU A 166 -21.80 -2.81 9.41
N CYS A 167 -21.95 -4.12 9.20
CA CYS A 167 -21.61 -4.79 7.94
C CYS A 167 -20.13 -4.66 7.51
N ASN A 168 -19.20 -4.48 8.46
CA ASN A 168 -17.76 -4.48 8.16
C ASN A 168 -17.25 -5.83 7.63
N ASN A 169 -16.09 -5.81 6.96
CA ASN A 169 -15.42 -7.00 6.43
C ASN A 169 -14.27 -7.48 7.35
N GLY A 170 -14.36 -7.23 8.66
CA GLY A 170 -13.32 -7.55 9.63
C GLY A 170 -12.33 -6.40 9.85
N PRO A 171 -11.17 -6.67 10.48
CA PRO A 171 -10.22 -5.63 10.84
C PRO A 171 -9.38 -5.14 9.65
N ASP A 172 -9.17 -3.83 9.56
CA ASP A 172 -8.15 -3.26 8.69
C ASP A 172 -6.72 -3.55 9.21
N GLY A 173 -5.76 -3.47 8.30
CA GLY A 173 -4.35 -3.66 8.64
C GLY A 173 -3.38 -3.07 7.62
N CYS A 174 -2.11 -3.38 7.83
CA CYS A 174 -1.07 -3.19 6.83
C CYS A 174 -0.97 -4.45 5.96
N ALA A 175 -0.73 -4.26 4.67
CA ALA A 175 -0.40 -5.34 3.75
C ALA A 175 0.87 -5.02 2.97
N MET A 176 1.66 -6.05 2.70
CA MET A 176 2.88 -5.97 1.90
C MET A 176 2.84 -7.04 0.81
N PHE A 177 3.09 -6.62 -0.42
CA PHE A 177 3.16 -7.49 -1.58
C PHE A 177 4.47 -7.26 -2.32
N PHE A 178 5.05 -8.32 -2.88
CA PHE A 178 6.22 -8.19 -3.77
C PHE A 178 6.19 -9.24 -4.88
N LEU A 179 6.73 -8.93 -6.05
CA LEU A 179 6.80 -9.87 -7.18
C LEU A 179 7.77 -11.02 -6.88
N LYS A 180 7.25 -12.26 -6.84
CA LYS A 180 8.04 -13.47 -6.57
C LYS A 180 9.14 -13.72 -7.60
N GLU A 181 8.92 -13.31 -8.85
CA GLU A 181 9.93 -13.44 -9.91
C GLU A 181 11.16 -12.54 -9.66
N ARG A 182 11.01 -11.45 -8.90
CA ARG A 182 12.06 -10.44 -8.68
C ARG A 182 12.79 -10.61 -7.36
N PHE A 183 12.12 -11.14 -6.34
CA PHE A 183 12.63 -11.18 -4.99
C PHE A 183 12.36 -12.51 -4.28
N GLU A 184 13.34 -12.92 -3.49
CA GLU A 184 13.24 -14.01 -2.52
C GLU A 184 13.04 -13.42 -1.12
N LEU A 185 12.06 -13.95 -0.37
CA LEU A 185 11.86 -13.58 1.04
C LEU A 185 12.89 -14.29 1.91
N ILE A 186 13.72 -13.52 2.62
CA ILE A 186 14.75 -14.05 3.52
C ILE A 186 14.23 -14.12 4.96
N ASN A 187 13.59 -13.04 5.42
CA ASN A 187 12.97 -12.96 6.75
C ASN A 187 11.75 -12.05 6.72
N SER A 188 10.76 -12.34 7.57
CA SER A 188 9.59 -11.50 7.79
C SER A 188 9.33 -11.29 9.28
N ALA A 189 8.87 -10.09 9.64
CA ALA A 189 8.50 -9.73 11.00
C ALA A 189 7.20 -8.91 11.00
N ASN A 190 6.21 -9.40 11.75
CA ASN A 190 4.99 -8.68 12.08
C ASN A 190 5.17 -7.98 13.43
N ILE A 191 5.20 -6.65 13.41
CA ILE A 191 5.59 -5.82 14.55
C ILE A 191 4.35 -5.12 15.09
N ARG A 192 3.88 -5.54 16.26
CA ARG A 192 2.92 -4.75 17.04
C ARG A 192 3.68 -3.66 17.79
N LEU A 193 3.51 -2.42 17.33
CA LEU A 193 4.26 -1.26 17.82
C LEU A 193 4.02 -1.03 19.30
N THR A 194 5.06 -0.61 20.00
CA THR A 194 5.01 -0.21 21.40
C THR A 194 5.23 1.29 21.55
N ALA A 195 4.64 1.88 22.59
CA ALA A 195 4.92 3.23 23.02
C ALA A 195 5.22 3.17 24.52
N MET A 196 6.45 3.54 24.91
CA MET A 196 6.87 3.50 26.32
C MET A 196 6.66 2.11 26.96
N LYS A 197 7.03 1.04 26.25
CA LYS A 197 6.83 -0.39 26.62
C LYS A 197 5.38 -0.88 26.61
N LEU A 198 4.40 -0.04 26.31
CA LEU A 198 2.99 -0.45 26.18
C LEU A 198 2.69 -0.87 24.75
N LYS A 199 2.07 -2.04 24.58
CA LYS A 199 1.60 -2.51 23.27
C LYS A 199 0.49 -1.60 22.76
N THR A 200 0.72 -0.95 21.62
CA THR A 200 -0.25 -0.06 20.98
C THR A 200 -1.24 -0.87 20.11
N ASN A 201 -2.13 -0.16 19.44
CA ASN A 201 -3.05 -0.75 18.46
C ASN A 201 -2.50 -0.70 17.02
N GLN A 202 -1.37 -0.03 16.80
CA GLN A 202 -0.79 0.11 15.47
C GLN A 202 0.23 -1.00 15.21
N VAL A 203 0.45 -1.26 13.94
CA VAL A 203 1.21 -2.40 13.45
C VAL A 203 2.14 -1.96 12.32
N ALA A 204 3.19 -2.75 12.12
CA ALA A 204 4.07 -2.66 10.98
C ALA A 204 4.43 -4.08 10.48
N ILE A 205 4.77 -4.19 9.21
CA ILE A 205 5.37 -5.40 8.63
C ILE A 205 6.75 -5.00 8.13
N ALA A 206 7.77 -5.81 8.43
CA ALA A 206 9.12 -5.65 7.89
C ALA A 206 9.57 -6.96 7.23
N GLN A 207 10.11 -6.88 6.02
CA GLN A 207 10.61 -8.04 5.28
C GLN A 207 12.00 -7.75 4.70
N THR A 208 12.93 -8.68 4.90
CA THR A 208 14.22 -8.67 4.21
C THR A 208 14.08 -9.47 2.93
N LEU A 209 14.34 -8.82 1.81
CA LEU A 209 14.22 -9.38 0.47
C LEU A 209 15.59 -9.46 -0.19
N LYS A 210 15.81 -10.51 -0.97
CA LYS A 210 16.98 -10.64 -1.84
C LYS A 210 16.55 -10.45 -3.29
N CYS A 211 17.15 -9.48 -3.97
CA CYS A 211 16.92 -9.28 -5.40
C CYS A 211 17.58 -10.39 -6.23
N HIS A 212 16.81 -11.08 -7.06
CA HIS A 212 17.32 -12.18 -7.89
C HIS A 212 18.38 -11.71 -8.90
N GLU A 213 18.16 -10.55 -9.53
CA GLU A 213 19.04 -10.00 -10.57
C GLU A 213 20.41 -9.58 -10.01
N THR A 214 20.43 -8.99 -8.80
CA THR A 214 21.66 -8.40 -8.24
C THR A 214 22.26 -9.20 -7.10
N GLY A 215 21.53 -10.18 -6.54
CA GLY A 215 21.89 -10.90 -5.33
C GLY A 215 21.86 -10.06 -4.04
N ARG A 216 21.53 -8.75 -4.13
CA ARG A 216 21.60 -7.83 -2.99
C ARG A 216 20.39 -7.95 -2.07
N LEU A 217 20.65 -7.83 -0.77
CA LEU A 217 19.64 -7.73 0.27
C LEU A 217 19.18 -6.29 0.44
N PHE A 218 17.90 -6.11 0.77
CA PHE A 218 17.35 -4.88 1.33
C PHE A 218 16.14 -5.22 2.21
N CYS A 219 15.81 -4.34 3.14
CA CYS A 219 14.63 -4.43 3.97
C CYS A 219 13.57 -3.47 3.43
N ILE A 220 12.33 -3.94 3.33
CA ILE A 220 11.14 -3.12 3.12
C ILE A 220 10.30 -3.17 4.39
N ALA A 221 9.70 -2.04 4.76
CA ALA A 221 8.75 -1.97 5.85
C ALA A 221 7.50 -1.16 5.46
N VAL A 222 6.36 -1.56 6.01
CA VAL A 222 5.10 -0.81 5.91
C VAL A 222 4.52 -0.58 7.31
N THR A 223 3.96 0.60 7.57
CA THR A 223 3.31 0.94 8.85
C THR A 223 2.11 1.86 8.67
N HIS A 224 1.25 1.91 9.69
CA HIS A 224 0.17 2.90 9.82
C HIS A 224 0.14 3.38 11.28
N LEU A 225 0.61 4.61 11.53
CA LEU A 225 0.72 5.16 12.90
C LEU A 225 -0.61 5.71 13.44
N LYS A 226 -0.60 6.15 14.70
CA LYS A 226 -1.80 6.61 15.40
C LYS A 226 -2.38 7.88 14.76
N ALA A 227 -3.59 7.77 14.24
CA ALA A 227 -4.36 8.89 13.68
C ALA A 227 -4.86 9.90 14.72
N ARG A 228 -5.30 11.06 14.20
CA ARG A 228 -5.90 12.23 14.88
C ARG A 228 -4.90 13.10 15.65
N THR A 229 -5.25 14.37 15.83
CA THR A 229 -4.50 15.34 16.65
C THR A 229 -4.51 14.96 18.14
N GLY A 230 -3.52 15.44 18.90
CA GLY A 230 -3.33 15.13 20.31
C GLY A 230 -2.57 13.83 20.58
N TRP A 231 -2.12 13.13 19.54
CA TRP A 231 -1.37 11.88 19.61
C TRP A 231 0.07 12.00 19.11
N GLU A 232 0.59 13.22 18.96
CA GLU A 232 1.92 13.51 18.38
C GLU A 232 3.03 12.81 19.16
N ARG A 233 3.02 12.90 20.50
CA ARG A 233 3.99 12.20 21.37
C ARG A 233 3.86 10.69 21.29
N PHE A 234 2.65 10.19 21.08
CA PHE A 234 2.39 8.76 20.95
C PHE A 234 2.91 8.23 19.60
N ARG A 235 2.72 8.99 18.52
CA ARG A 235 3.32 8.71 17.20
C ARG A 235 4.85 8.73 17.26
N SER A 236 5.45 9.70 17.94
CA SER A 236 6.91 9.72 18.18
C SER A 236 7.38 8.46 18.91
N ALA A 237 6.71 8.05 20.00
CA ALA A 237 7.06 6.81 20.69
C ALA A 237 6.92 5.55 19.80
N GLN A 238 5.88 5.50 18.96
CA GLN A 238 5.69 4.43 17.97
C GLN A 238 6.78 4.43 16.90
N GLY A 239 7.16 5.61 16.40
CA GLY A 239 8.22 5.79 15.43
C GLY A 239 9.59 5.36 15.97
N CYS A 240 9.91 5.77 17.20
CA CYS A 240 11.11 5.30 17.91
C CYS A 240 11.16 3.77 18.04
N ASP A 241 10.06 3.12 18.44
CA ASP A 241 9.99 1.66 18.52
C ASP A 241 10.19 1.00 17.15
N LEU A 242 9.56 1.54 16.10
CA LEU A 242 9.75 1.06 14.73
C LEU A 242 11.21 1.20 14.29
N LEU A 243 11.85 2.36 14.49
CA LEU A 243 13.25 2.59 14.14
C LEU A 243 14.19 1.62 14.89
N GLN A 244 13.92 1.31 16.16
CA GLN A 244 14.70 0.32 16.92
C GLN A 244 14.57 -1.08 16.34
N ASN A 245 13.35 -1.53 16.02
CA ASN A 245 13.13 -2.82 15.38
C ASN A 245 13.82 -2.89 14.01
N LEU A 246 13.69 -1.86 13.19
CA LEU A 246 14.32 -1.79 11.86
C LEU A 246 15.84 -1.75 11.94
N LYS A 247 16.41 -1.08 12.94
CA LYS A 247 17.86 -1.12 13.19
C LYS A 247 18.36 -2.52 13.51
N ASN A 248 17.60 -3.31 14.27
CA ASN A 248 17.96 -4.69 14.57
C ASN A 248 17.84 -5.58 13.32
N ILE A 249 16.73 -5.48 12.58
CA ILE A 249 16.49 -6.25 11.36
C ILE A 249 17.54 -5.96 10.29
N THR A 250 17.92 -4.68 10.12
CA THR A 250 18.94 -4.24 9.15
C THR A 250 20.37 -4.41 9.64
N GLN A 251 20.58 -5.09 10.78
CA GLN A 251 21.89 -5.38 11.38
C GLN A 251 22.73 -4.11 11.61
N GLY A 252 22.07 -3.03 12.07
CA GLY A 252 22.69 -1.73 12.28
C GLY A 252 22.92 -0.95 11.00
N ALA A 253 21.94 -0.93 10.09
CA ALA A 253 22.01 -0.26 8.78
C ALA A 253 22.99 -0.88 7.76
N LYS A 254 23.40 -2.13 7.94
CA LYS A 254 24.19 -2.88 6.94
C LYS A 254 23.34 -3.28 5.73
N ILE A 255 22.07 -3.57 5.96
CA ILE A 255 21.10 -3.90 4.91
C ILE A 255 20.34 -2.60 4.57
N PRO A 256 20.34 -2.15 3.30
CA PRO A 256 19.57 -0.99 2.85
C PRO A 256 18.09 -1.11 3.22
N LEU A 257 17.45 0.00 3.55
CA LEU A 257 16.07 0.03 4.07
C LEU A 257 15.20 0.97 3.23
N ILE A 258 13.96 0.54 2.98
CA ILE A 258 12.84 1.37 2.51
C ILE A 258 11.70 1.25 3.52
N VAL A 259 11.11 2.37 3.95
CA VAL A 259 9.95 2.39 4.86
C VAL A 259 8.82 3.18 4.22
N CYS A 260 7.72 2.50 3.98
CA CYS A 260 6.47 3.06 3.48
C CYS A 260 5.49 3.22 4.65
N GLY A 261 4.65 4.24 4.63
CA GLY A 261 3.53 4.27 5.55
C GLY A 261 2.75 5.57 5.57
N ASP A 262 1.54 5.48 6.10
CA ASP A 262 0.77 6.62 6.59
C ASP A 262 1.19 6.86 8.05
N PHE A 263 1.95 7.93 8.24
CA PHE A 263 2.47 8.30 9.55
C PHE A 263 1.47 9.11 10.38
N ASN A 264 0.34 9.54 9.78
CA ASN A 264 -0.62 10.43 10.41
C ASN A 264 0.03 11.65 11.08
N ALA A 265 1.16 12.10 10.55
CA ALA A 265 1.97 13.16 11.08
C ALA A 265 2.49 14.03 9.95
N GLU A 266 2.40 15.34 10.11
CA GLU A 266 2.99 16.31 9.20
C GLU A 266 4.53 16.36 9.37
N PRO A 267 5.28 16.91 8.40
CA PRO A 267 6.75 17.03 8.48
C PRO A 267 7.26 17.86 9.67
N THR A 268 6.37 18.60 10.35
CA THR A 268 6.69 19.40 11.53
C THR A 268 6.72 18.60 12.84
N GLU A 269 6.15 17.39 12.86
CA GLU A 269 6.07 16.57 14.07
C GLU A 269 7.39 15.87 14.42
N GLU A 270 7.57 15.53 15.70
CA GLU A 270 8.78 14.86 16.20
C GLU A 270 9.03 13.51 15.52
N VAL A 271 7.98 12.73 15.23
CA VAL A 271 8.15 11.42 14.57
C VAL A 271 8.82 11.54 13.20
N TYR A 272 8.51 12.60 12.44
CA TYR A 272 9.17 12.87 11.15
C TYR A 272 10.65 13.24 11.36
N ARG A 273 10.93 14.06 12.37
CA ARG A 273 12.30 14.46 12.73
C ARG A 273 13.14 13.27 13.20
N GLU A 274 12.58 12.36 13.96
CA GLU A 274 13.22 11.12 14.40
C GLU A 274 13.64 10.24 13.22
N PHE A 275 12.78 10.10 12.20
CA PHE A 275 13.11 9.37 10.98
C PHE A 275 14.20 10.08 10.17
N SER A 276 14.07 11.39 9.99
CA SER A 276 15.03 12.22 9.24
C SER A 276 16.43 12.22 9.88
N ASN A 277 16.50 12.26 11.21
CA ASN A 277 17.76 12.33 11.97
C ASN A 277 18.23 10.94 12.46
N SER A 278 17.57 9.86 12.03
CA SER A 278 17.88 8.51 12.47
C SER A 278 19.30 8.09 12.07
N SER A 279 19.96 7.32 12.94
CA SER A 279 21.22 6.64 12.61
C SER A 279 21.12 5.65 11.43
N LEU A 280 19.90 5.33 10.98
CA LEU A 280 19.64 4.54 9.76
C LEU A 280 19.88 5.32 8.46
N ASN A 281 20.19 6.63 8.57
CA ASN A 281 20.54 7.51 7.46
C ASN A 281 19.45 7.48 6.37
N LEU A 282 18.23 7.81 6.79
CA LEU A 282 17.04 7.82 5.95
C LEU A 282 16.78 9.22 5.37
N ASN A 283 16.29 9.28 4.14
CA ASN A 283 15.71 10.48 3.56
C ASN A 283 14.31 10.16 3.02
N SER A 284 13.46 11.17 2.88
CA SER A 284 12.13 11.01 2.28
C SER A 284 12.22 11.22 0.77
N ALA A 285 11.72 10.25 0.00
CA ALA A 285 11.85 10.26 -1.46
C ALA A 285 11.04 11.38 -2.13
N TYR A 286 9.88 11.73 -1.59
CA TYR A 286 8.97 12.70 -2.20
C TYR A 286 9.44 14.15 -2.05
N LYS A 287 10.36 14.45 -1.12
CA LYS A 287 11.09 15.72 -1.09
C LYS A 287 11.78 16.04 -2.42
N LEU A 288 12.20 15.03 -3.17
CA LEU A 288 12.93 15.23 -4.42
C LEU A 288 12.07 15.80 -5.55
N LEU A 289 10.73 15.86 -5.37
CA LEU A 289 9.84 16.54 -6.31
C LEU A 289 9.86 18.07 -6.15
N SER A 290 10.32 18.59 -5.01
CA SER A 290 10.43 20.04 -4.82
C SER A 290 11.63 20.59 -5.60
N PRO A 291 11.59 21.88 -6.00
CA PRO A 291 12.71 22.49 -6.74
C PRO A 291 14.05 22.47 -5.99
N ASP A 292 14.02 22.53 -4.65
CA ASP A 292 15.19 22.45 -3.78
C ASP A 292 15.61 21.00 -3.43
N GLY A 293 14.75 20.01 -3.71
CA GLY A 293 14.90 18.63 -3.27
C GLY A 293 14.88 18.45 -1.75
N GLN A 294 14.43 19.45 -1.00
CA GLN A 294 14.45 19.49 0.47
C GLN A 294 13.09 19.69 1.11
N SER A 295 12.09 20.12 0.35
CA SER A 295 10.75 20.41 0.86
C SER A 295 9.81 19.23 0.59
N GLU A 296 9.10 18.77 1.60
CA GLU A 296 8.06 17.75 1.44
C GLU A 296 6.92 18.25 0.54
N PRO A 297 6.14 17.34 -0.09
CA PRO A 297 5.06 17.74 -0.96
C PRO A 297 4.00 18.55 -0.21
N PRO A 298 3.20 19.36 -0.92
CA PRO A 298 2.16 20.17 -0.31
C PRO A 298 1.01 19.34 0.29
N TYR A 299 0.82 18.10 -0.18
CA TYR A 299 -0.15 17.15 0.37
C TYR A 299 0.15 15.72 -0.14
N THR A 300 -0.33 14.73 0.60
CA THR A 300 -0.51 13.34 0.13
C THR A 300 -1.96 12.89 0.30
N THR A 301 -2.74 13.60 1.13
CA THR A 301 -4.19 13.41 1.28
C THR A 301 -4.92 14.74 1.21
N TRP A 302 -6.08 14.75 0.55
CA TRP A 302 -6.90 15.95 0.41
C TRP A 302 -8.39 15.60 0.32
N LYS A 303 -9.15 15.98 1.34
CA LYS A 303 -10.55 15.56 1.57
C LYS A 303 -11.38 16.62 2.27
N ILE A 304 -12.70 16.49 2.23
CA ILE A 304 -13.63 17.36 2.95
C ILE A 304 -14.50 16.51 3.88
N ARG A 305 -14.47 16.84 5.18
CA ARG A 305 -15.21 16.17 6.26
C ARG A 305 -16.11 17.20 6.98
N PRO A 306 -16.98 16.81 7.92
CA PRO A 306 -17.82 17.77 8.64
C PRO A 306 -17.00 18.82 9.42
N SER A 307 -15.77 18.47 9.81
CA SER A 307 -14.82 19.38 10.46
C SER A 307 -14.17 20.40 9.51
N GLY A 308 -14.38 20.28 8.21
CA GLY A 308 -13.81 21.14 7.18
C GLY A 308 -12.95 20.39 6.15
N GLU A 309 -12.31 21.17 5.29
CA GLU A 309 -11.35 20.68 4.30
C GLU A 309 -10.00 20.37 4.98
N CYS A 310 -9.50 19.16 4.73
CA CYS A 310 -8.25 18.65 5.28
C CYS A 310 -7.28 18.36 4.13
N ARG A 311 -6.12 19.00 4.14
CA ARG A 311 -5.08 18.87 3.13
C ARG A 311 -3.73 18.76 3.83
N HIS A 312 -3.15 17.57 3.82
CA HIS A 312 -2.02 17.21 4.68
C HIS A 312 -1.02 16.31 3.95
N THR A 313 0.25 16.34 4.39
CA THR A 313 1.27 15.39 3.97
C THR A 313 1.51 14.40 5.11
N LEU A 314 0.97 13.20 4.97
CA LEU A 314 0.99 12.15 5.99
C LEU A 314 1.67 10.86 5.52
N ASP A 315 1.82 10.70 4.21
CA ASP A 315 2.36 9.50 3.58
C ASP A 315 3.82 9.70 3.18
N TYR A 316 4.67 8.73 3.49
CA TYR A 316 6.10 8.83 3.20
C TYR A 316 6.66 7.54 2.61
N ILE A 317 7.67 7.69 1.76
CA ILE A 317 8.59 6.61 1.38
C ILE A 317 9.99 7.03 1.82
N TRP A 318 10.40 6.55 2.99
CA TRP A 318 11.76 6.72 3.49
C TRP A 318 12.69 5.71 2.83
N TYR A 319 13.95 6.10 2.58
CA TYR A 319 14.95 5.21 2.00
C TYR A 319 16.35 5.48 2.56
N SER A 320 17.19 4.45 2.63
CA SER A 320 18.61 4.57 2.98
C SER A 320 19.39 5.37 1.93
N GLN A 321 19.59 6.67 2.16
CA GLN A 321 20.17 7.57 1.15
C GLN A 321 21.62 7.26 0.76
N HIS A 322 22.34 6.55 1.62
CA HIS A 322 23.72 6.11 1.35
C HIS A 322 23.80 4.88 0.44
N ALA A 323 22.73 4.11 0.32
CA ALA A 323 22.72 2.83 -0.39
C ALA A 323 21.72 2.74 -1.55
N LEU A 324 20.76 3.66 -1.62
CA LEU A 324 19.71 3.70 -2.63
C LEU A 324 19.61 5.09 -3.25
N ASN A 325 19.43 5.12 -4.56
CA ASN A 325 19.08 6.30 -5.35
C ASN A 325 17.60 6.25 -5.74
N VAL A 326 16.95 7.41 -5.77
CA VAL A 326 15.60 7.58 -6.34
C VAL A 326 15.74 7.99 -7.80
N ASN A 327 15.30 7.13 -8.71
CA ASN A 327 15.37 7.34 -10.15
C ASN A 327 14.18 8.17 -10.67
N SER A 328 13.01 7.96 -10.10
CA SER A 328 11.78 8.69 -10.43
C SER A 328 10.79 8.64 -9.29
N ALA A 329 9.91 9.63 -9.26
CA ALA A 329 8.76 9.69 -8.36
C ALA A 329 7.51 10.12 -9.14
N LEU A 330 6.35 9.55 -8.80
CA LEU A 330 5.08 9.86 -9.43
C LEU A 330 4.56 11.22 -8.93
N GLY A 331 4.39 12.17 -9.83
CA GLY A 331 3.92 13.52 -9.51
C GLY A 331 2.54 13.53 -8.87
N LEU A 332 2.21 14.60 -8.14
CA LEU A 332 0.90 14.79 -7.51
C LEU A 332 -0.09 15.46 -8.46
N LEU A 333 -1.37 15.48 -8.09
CA LEU A 333 -2.39 16.23 -8.84
C LEU A 333 -2.33 17.71 -8.48
N THR A 334 -2.65 18.59 -9.43
CA THR A 334 -2.93 20.00 -9.12
C THR A 334 -4.33 20.15 -8.52
N GLU A 335 -4.63 21.33 -7.96
CA GLU A 335 -5.97 21.63 -7.45
C GLU A 335 -7.04 21.57 -8.54
N GLU A 336 -6.70 21.99 -9.75
CA GLU A 336 -7.61 21.94 -10.90
C GLU A 336 -7.90 20.49 -11.31
N GLN A 337 -6.87 19.63 -11.25
CA GLN A 337 -7.01 18.21 -11.59
C GLN A 337 -7.79 17.44 -10.53
N ILE A 338 -7.58 17.72 -9.24
CA ILE A 338 -8.29 17.03 -8.14
C ILE A 338 -9.77 17.39 -8.10
N GLY A 339 -10.13 18.59 -8.57
CA GLY A 339 -11.48 19.11 -8.59
C GLY A 339 -11.94 19.68 -7.24
N PRO A 340 -13.07 20.40 -7.20
CA PRO A 340 -13.53 21.14 -6.02
C PRO A 340 -13.95 20.24 -4.84
N ASN A 341 -14.38 19.01 -5.12
CA ASN A 341 -14.86 18.07 -4.10
C ASN A 341 -13.74 17.20 -3.50
N ARG A 342 -12.51 17.35 -4.00
CA ARG A 342 -11.31 16.65 -3.53
C ARG A 342 -11.48 15.12 -3.62
N LEU A 343 -10.87 14.38 -2.70
CA LEU A 343 -10.87 12.93 -2.66
C LEU A 343 -11.70 12.39 -1.46
N PRO A 344 -12.24 11.15 -1.55
CA PRO A 344 -12.33 10.30 -2.73
C PRO A 344 -13.40 10.80 -3.71
N SER A 345 -13.46 10.23 -4.92
CA SER A 345 -14.42 10.62 -5.96
C SER A 345 -14.69 9.48 -6.94
N PHE A 346 -15.55 9.69 -7.93
CA PHE A 346 -15.75 8.70 -9.00
C PHE A 346 -14.47 8.39 -9.81
N ASN A 347 -13.45 9.25 -9.74
CA ASN A 347 -12.18 9.09 -10.43
C ASN A 347 -11.11 8.40 -9.56
N TYR A 348 -11.30 8.36 -8.24
CA TYR A 348 -10.24 7.97 -7.32
C TYR A 348 -10.78 7.37 -6.01
N PRO A 349 -10.29 6.18 -5.60
CA PRO A 349 -10.96 5.37 -4.59
C PRO A 349 -10.56 5.70 -3.15
N SER A 350 -9.52 6.50 -2.93
CA SER A 350 -8.99 6.81 -1.60
C SER A 350 -8.91 8.32 -1.40
N ASP A 351 -8.95 8.75 -0.16
CA ASP A 351 -8.66 10.12 0.24
C ASP A 351 -7.15 10.44 0.26
N HIS A 352 -6.29 9.44 0.09
CA HIS A 352 -4.83 9.56 -0.04
C HIS A 352 -4.40 9.23 -1.47
N LEU A 353 -3.50 10.02 -2.05
CA LEU A 353 -2.85 9.70 -3.32
C LEU A 353 -1.79 8.62 -3.12
N SER A 354 -1.71 7.68 -4.07
CA SER A 354 -0.64 6.70 -4.12
C SER A 354 0.72 7.38 -4.33
N LEU A 355 1.73 6.96 -3.57
CA LEU A 355 3.11 7.37 -3.76
C LEU A 355 3.86 6.25 -4.49
N VAL A 356 4.54 6.57 -5.60
CA VAL A 356 5.26 5.57 -6.39
C VAL A 356 6.65 6.09 -6.74
N CYS A 357 7.68 5.33 -6.35
CA CYS A 357 9.07 5.66 -6.62
C CYS A 357 9.80 4.48 -7.27
N ASP A 358 10.70 4.78 -8.20
CA ASP A 358 11.65 3.81 -8.74
C ASP A 358 13.00 3.99 -8.04
N PHE A 359 13.50 2.94 -7.41
CA PHE A 359 14.78 2.93 -6.71
C PHE A 359 15.83 2.16 -7.50
N SER A 360 17.09 2.52 -7.33
CA SER A 360 18.21 1.64 -7.66
C SER A 360 19.22 1.65 -6.54
N PHE A 361 19.94 0.56 -6.38
CA PHE A 361 21.04 0.58 -5.45
C PHE A 361 22.20 1.43 -5.96
N ASN A 362 22.92 2.02 -5.02
CA ASN A 362 24.16 2.73 -5.33
C ASN A 362 25.19 1.70 -5.83
N GLN A 363 26.10 2.12 -6.72
CA GLN A 363 27.20 1.27 -7.14
C GLN A 363 28.13 1.05 -5.93
N ASP A 364 28.52 -0.21 -5.67
CA ASP A 364 29.51 -0.50 -4.63
C ASP A 364 30.86 0.11 -5.05
N PRO A 365 31.48 0.96 -4.21
CA PRO A 365 32.84 1.45 -4.48
C PRO A 365 33.86 0.30 -4.61
N ASP A 366 33.59 -0.85 -3.99
CA ASP A 366 34.49 -2.03 -4.01
C ASP A 366 34.48 -2.80 -5.34
N ARG A 367 33.63 -2.44 -6.31
CA ARG A 367 33.69 -2.98 -7.68
C ARG A 367 34.59 -2.18 -8.62
N LEU A 368 35.23 -1.11 -8.14
CA LEU A 368 36.17 -0.27 -8.90
C LEU A 368 37.65 -0.58 -8.59
N LEU A 369 37.94 -1.68 -7.89
CA LEU A 369 39.31 -2.16 -7.62
C LEU A 369 39.60 -3.48 -8.33
#